data_AF-A0A1Q7IDX7-F1
#
_entry.id   AF-A0A1Q7IDX7-F1
#
_cell.length_a   1.000
_cell.length_b   1.000
_cell.length_c   1.000
_cell.angle_alpha   90.00
_cell.angle_beta   90.00
_cell.angle_gamma   90.00
#
_symmetry.space_group_name_H-M   'P 1'
#
loop_
_entity.id
_entity.type
_entity.pdbx_description
1 polymer ?
#
loop_
_entity_poly.entity_id
_entity_poly.type
_entity_poly.pdbx_seq_one_letter_code
_entity_poly.pdbx_strand_id
1 'polypeptide(L)'
;MFPDELLYDVENNTWLRISSDNYVTIGVTSLLSALAGRLVRAKLKPPGTTIARGRSLGTLESERFVGPVPSPISGELVQTNQGLIDRPRIINDSPYEKGWIAWIRPMQLSTEKTLLSKAKDAKAPLTERIAQLHVRCFKAFPDREMYEIGTECSAVLVRLNEQMATMRIGEAIHLVSDDPTAYVEMIAWTERTGQSLVDWRKESELFHFIVKRVQ
;
A
#
# COMPACT_ATOMS: atom_id res chain seq x y z
N MET A 1 5.93 -6.44 1.15
CA MET A 1 7.17 -6.83 1.88
C MET A 1 7.41 -5.77 2.94
N PHE A 2 7.73 -6.18 4.17
CA PHE A 2 7.94 -5.29 5.32
C PHE A 2 9.45 -5.01 5.48
N PRO A 3 9.93 -3.76 5.27
CA PRO A 3 11.35 -3.42 5.39
C PRO A 3 11.96 -3.75 6.76
N ASP A 4 13.22 -4.20 6.76
CA ASP A 4 13.87 -4.77 7.95
C ASP A 4 14.35 -3.72 8.96
N GLU A 5 14.60 -2.51 8.47
CA GLU A 5 15.12 -1.38 9.25
C GLU A 5 14.04 -0.59 10.00
N LEU A 6 12.78 -0.98 9.86
CA LEU A 6 11.63 -0.34 10.49
C LEU A 6 11.18 -1.05 11.77
N LEU A 7 10.51 -0.29 12.63
CA LEU A 7 9.73 -0.80 13.73
C LEU A 7 8.24 -0.69 13.41
N TYR A 8 7.45 -1.62 13.92
CA TYR A 8 6.05 -1.76 13.58
C TYR A 8 5.17 -1.75 14.82
N ASP A 9 4.12 -0.94 14.76
CA ASP A 9 2.93 -1.13 15.57
C ASP A 9 2.01 -2.06 14.78
N VAL A 10 2.14 -3.35 15.07
CA VAL A 10 1.45 -4.40 14.33
C VAL A 10 -0.05 -4.21 14.41
N GLU A 11 -0.60 -3.88 15.59
CA GLU A 11 -2.04 -3.73 15.83
C GLU A 11 -2.63 -2.58 15.02
N ASN A 12 -1.98 -1.41 15.08
CA ASN A 12 -2.45 -0.19 14.42
C ASN A 12 -2.01 -0.06 12.96
N ASN A 13 -1.26 -1.03 12.43
CA ASN A 13 -0.73 -1.01 11.06
C ASN A 13 0.08 0.24 10.73
N THR A 14 0.88 0.72 11.69
CA THR A 14 1.82 1.81 11.45
C THR A 14 3.26 1.33 11.60
N TRP A 15 4.17 2.08 11.00
CA TRP A 15 5.60 1.86 11.12
C TRP A 15 6.30 3.14 11.55
N LEU A 16 7.45 2.99 12.18
CA LEU A 16 8.35 4.11 12.43
C LEU A 16 9.80 3.79 12.05
N ARG A 17 10.49 4.82 11.58
CA ARG A 17 11.93 4.83 11.26
C ARG A 17 12.61 5.82 12.19
N ILE A 18 13.65 5.37 12.89
CA ILE A 18 14.46 6.23 13.75
C ILE A 18 15.56 6.86 12.90
N SER A 19 15.68 8.18 12.92
CA SER A 19 16.75 8.93 12.24
C SER A 19 17.92 9.20 13.20
N SER A 20 19.07 9.65 12.68
CA SER A 20 20.29 9.93 13.46
C SER A 20 20.07 10.95 14.58
N ASP A 21 19.15 11.89 14.38
CA ASP A 21 18.96 13.05 15.26
C ASP A 21 17.80 12.84 16.24
N ASN A 22 17.48 11.58 16.58
CA ASN A 22 16.36 11.16 17.42
C ASN A 22 14.96 11.57 16.95
N TYR A 23 14.80 12.17 15.77
CA TYR A 23 13.49 12.27 15.11
C TYR A 23 13.06 10.90 14.60
N VAL A 24 11.75 10.69 14.56
CA VAL A 24 11.17 9.52 13.90
C VAL A 24 10.29 9.94 12.75
N THR A 25 10.37 9.17 11.67
CA THR A 25 9.38 9.22 10.59
C THR A 25 8.35 8.13 10.84
N ILE A 26 7.07 8.47 10.71
CA ILE A 26 5.94 7.54 10.85
C ILE A 26 5.18 7.45 9.54
N GLY A 27 4.74 6.25 9.21
CA GLY A 27 3.80 6.00 8.11
C GLY A 27 2.87 4.82 8.41
N VAL A 28 2.11 4.42 7.40
CA VAL A 28 1.20 3.27 7.48
C VAL A 28 1.77 2.09 6.70
N THR A 29 1.48 0.87 7.13
CA THR A 29 1.98 -0.33 6.45
C THR A 29 1.28 -0.55 5.11
N SER A 30 1.90 -1.35 4.24
CA SER A 30 1.25 -1.80 3.00
C SER A 30 -0.04 -2.58 3.26
N LEU A 31 -0.17 -3.20 4.45
CA LEU A 31 -1.40 -3.85 4.88
C LEU A 31 -2.53 -2.83 5.06
N LEU A 32 -2.34 -1.75 5.83
CA LEU A 32 -3.38 -0.72 5.97
C LEU A 32 -3.70 -0.07 4.62
N SER A 33 -2.67 0.21 3.83
CA SER A 33 -2.88 0.80 2.51
C SER A 33 -3.73 -0.10 1.59
N ALA A 34 -3.48 -1.40 1.58
CA ALA A 34 -4.28 -2.35 0.81
C ALA A 34 -5.70 -2.51 1.36
N LEU A 35 -5.87 -2.56 2.69
CA LEU A 35 -7.18 -2.57 3.36
C LEU A 35 -8.00 -1.32 3.06
N ALA A 36 -7.35 -0.16 3.06
CA ALA A 36 -8.00 1.10 2.76
C ALA A 36 -8.42 1.17 1.29
N GLY A 37 -7.78 0.46 0.37
CA GLY A 37 -7.97 0.67 -1.05
C GLY A 37 -7.41 2.03 -1.51
N ARG A 38 -7.89 2.53 -2.66
CA ARG A 38 -7.35 3.75 -3.29
C ARG A 38 -7.67 4.96 -2.43
N LEU A 39 -6.65 5.52 -1.77
CA LEU A 39 -6.81 6.69 -0.92
C LEU A 39 -7.09 7.92 -1.78
N VAL A 40 -8.16 8.64 -1.44
CA VAL A 40 -8.64 9.82 -2.17
C VAL A 40 -8.56 11.10 -1.32
N ARG A 41 -8.38 10.96 0.00
CA ARG A 41 -8.19 12.11 0.89
C ARG A 41 -7.28 11.80 2.08
N ALA A 42 -6.48 12.78 2.47
CA ALA A 42 -5.75 12.79 3.73
C ALA A 42 -6.01 14.11 4.47
N LYS A 43 -6.20 14.03 5.79
CA LYS A 43 -6.22 15.17 6.70
C LYS A 43 -5.14 14.96 7.75
N LEU A 44 -4.17 15.85 7.82
CA LEU A 44 -3.04 15.73 8.74
C LEU A 44 -3.09 16.84 9.79
N LYS A 45 -2.61 16.54 11.00
CA LYS A 45 -2.49 17.56 12.04
C LYS A 45 -1.37 18.56 11.72
N PRO A 46 -1.47 19.81 12.21
CA PRO A 46 -0.46 20.82 11.94
C PRO A 46 0.81 20.58 12.78
N PRO A 47 2.00 20.94 12.25
CA PRO A 47 3.24 21.00 13.03
C PRO A 47 3.08 21.79 14.35
N GLY A 48 3.87 21.45 15.35
CA GLY A 48 3.79 21.98 16.72
C GLY A 48 2.74 21.27 17.60
N THR A 49 1.95 20.35 17.06
CA THR A 49 0.96 19.60 17.86
C THR A 49 1.63 18.53 18.70
N THR A 50 1.38 18.53 20.01
CA THR A 50 1.74 17.41 20.90
C THR A 50 0.77 16.24 20.71
N ILE A 51 1.29 15.06 20.43
CA ILE A 51 0.54 13.83 20.19
C ILE A 51 0.96 12.78 21.21
N ALA A 52 0.00 12.19 21.92
CA ALA A 52 0.25 11.01 22.75
C ALA A 52 0.17 9.72 21.90
N ARG A 53 0.89 8.67 22.32
CA ARG A 53 0.79 7.34 21.71
C ARG A 53 -0.66 6.88 21.58
N GLY A 54 -0.98 6.25 20.45
CA GLY A 54 -2.33 5.81 20.07
C GLY A 54 -3.26 6.94 19.62
N ARG A 55 -2.90 8.21 19.80
CA ARG A 55 -3.71 9.33 19.30
C ARG A 55 -3.43 9.57 17.82
N SER A 56 -4.47 10.03 17.13
CA SER A 56 -4.43 10.25 15.68
C SER A 56 -3.45 11.37 15.28
N LEU A 57 -2.61 11.08 14.29
CA LEU A 57 -1.78 12.02 13.50
C LEU A 57 -2.57 12.69 12.38
N GLY A 58 -3.69 12.09 12.00
CA GLY A 58 -4.52 12.46 10.89
C GLY A 58 -5.58 11.39 10.58
N THR A 59 -6.32 11.62 9.51
CA THR A 59 -7.35 10.72 8.98
C THR A 59 -7.07 10.46 7.52
N LEU A 60 -7.19 9.20 7.11
CA LEU A 60 -7.11 8.75 5.73
C LEU A 60 -8.50 8.30 5.27
N GLU A 61 -8.83 8.58 4.02
CA GLU A 61 -10.14 8.29 3.44
C GLU A 61 -10.01 7.78 2.00
N SER A 62 -10.83 6.77 1.70
CA SER A 62 -11.07 6.15 0.40
C SER A 62 -12.57 5.84 0.27
N GLU A 63 -12.97 5.22 -0.84
CA GLU A 63 -14.32 4.69 -1.00
C GLU A 63 -14.68 3.59 0.02
N ARG A 64 -13.68 2.82 0.49
CA ARG A 64 -13.89 1.62 1.34
C ARG A 64 -13.44 1.82 2.79
N PHE A 65 -12.83 2.95 3.11
CA PHE A 65 -12.20 3.18 4.40
C PHE A 65 -12.20 4.65 4.81
N VAL A 66 -12.53 4.91 6.07
CA VAL A 66 -12.28 6.19 6.73
C VAL A 66 -11.77 5.88 8.13
N GLY A 67 -10.54 6.31 8.44
CA GLY A 67 -9.95 5.95 9.72
C GLY A 67 -8.77 6.82 10.15
N PRO A 68 -8.47 6.84 11.46
CA PRO A 68 -7.33 7.57 11.98
C PRO A 68 -6.02 6.90 11.59
N VAL A 69 -4.92 7.66 11.63
CA VAL A 69 -3.55 7.12 11.68
C VAL A 69 -3.06 7.25 13.12
N PRO A 70 -3.09 6.19 13.95
CA PRO A 70 -2.62 6.25 15.32
C PRO A 70 -1.11 6.45 15.37
N SER A 71 -0.63 7.34 16.24
CA SER A 71 0.82 7.49 16.46
C SER A 71 1.36 6.32 17.27
N PRO A 72 2.40 5.59 16.80
CA PRO A 72 3.01 4.51 17.58
C PRO A 72 3.77 5.00 18.81
N ILE A 73 4.07 6.30 18.90
CA ILE A 73 4.80 6.94 19.99
C ILE A 73 4.20 8.30 20.36
N SER A 74 4.56 8.80 21.54
CA SER A 74 4.26 10.16 22.01
C SER A 74 5.35 11.14 21.57
N GLY A 75 4.97 12.34 21.14
CA GLY A 75 5.92 13.39 20.79
C GLY A 75 5.30 14.65 20.20
N GLU A 76 6.17 15.58 19.82
CA GLU A 76 5.79 16.81 19.13
C GLU A 76 5.85 16.59 17.61
N LEU A 77 4.78 16.93 16.90
CA LEU A 77 4.72 16.85 15.45
C LEU A 77 5.59 17.94 14.83
N VAL A 78 6.66 17.57 14.14
CA VAL A 78 7.62 18.51 13.55
C VAL A 78 7.21 18.88 12.13
N GLN A 79 6.76 17.89 11.37
CA GLN A 79 6.38 18.06 9.98
C GLN A 79 5.37 17.00 9.57
N THR A 80 4.52 17.33 8.61
CA THR A 80 3.62 16.38 7.93
C THR A 80 3.81 16.45 6.43
N ASN A 81 3.56 15.34 5.75
CA ASN A 81 3.73 15.25 4.31
C ASN A 81 2.59 15.95 3.57
N GLN A 82 2.79 17.22 3.24
CA GLN A 82 1.79 18.03 2.56
C GLN A 82 1.42 17.47 1.17
N GLY A 83 2.34 16.74 0.52
CA GLY A 83 2.04 16.07 -0.76
C GLY A 83 0.92 15.04 -0.67
N LEU A 84 0.58 14.56 0.53
CA LEU A 84 -0.54 13.66 0.75
C LEU A 84 -1.90 14.35 0.74
N ILE A 85 -1.95 15.67 0.95
CA ILE A 85 -3.21 16.42 0.87
C ILE A 85 -3.65 16.50 -0.59
N ASP A 86 -2.70 16.78 -1.49
CA ASP A 86 -2.94 16.87 -2.93
C ASP A 86 -3.00 15.49 -3.60
N ARG A 87 -2.15 14.55 -3.16
CA ARG A 87 -2.06 13.20 -3.71
C ARG A 87 -1.98 12.12 -2.62
N PRO A 88 -3.10 11.79 -1.95
CA PRO A 88 -3.16 10.75 -0.91
C PRO A 88 -2.69 9.37 -1.39
N ARG A 89 -2.90 9.07 -2.68
CA ARG A 89 -2.47 7.80 -3.32
C ARG A 89 -0.97 7.53 -3.20
N ILE A 90 -0.12 8.51 -2.89
CA ILE A 90 1.30 8.26 -2.62
C ILE A 90 1.49 7.20 -1.52
N ILE A 91 0.58 7.13 -0.54
CA ILE A 91 0.58 6.07 0.49
C ILE A 91 0.38 4.68 -0.13
N ASN A 92 -0.50 4.57 -1.13
CA ASN A 92 -0.69 3.32 -1.88
C ASN A 92 0.52 2.96 -2.73
N ASP A 93 1.10 3.94 -3.40
CA ASP A 93 2.22 3.75 -4.34
C ASP A 93 3.54 3.44 -3.62
N SER A 94 3.76 4.00 -2.43
CA SER A 94 5.06 3.97 -1.74
C SER A 94 4.90 4.08 -0.21
N PRO A 95 4.26 3.09 0.45
CA PRO A 95 3.88 3.18 1.87
C PRO A 95 5.06 3.34 2.84
N TYR A 96 6.27 2.94 2.43
CA TYR A 96 7.47 2.94 3.28
C TYR A 96 8.53 3.99 2.91
N GLU A 97 8.32 4.72 1.81
CA GLU A 97 9.24 5.77 1.36
C GLU A 97 8.48 7.09 1.22
N LYS A 98 7.83 7.35 0.08
CA LYS A 98 7.19 8.65 -0.21
C LYS A 98 5.89 8.85 0.55
N GLY A 99 5.27 7.77 1.02
CA GLY A 99 4.01 7.74 1.77
C GLY A 99 4.14 7.98 3.27
N TRP A 100 5.27 8.52 3.75
CA TRP A 100 5.41 8.92 5.14
C TRP A 100 4.36 9.97 5.52
N ILE A 101 3.85 9.90 6.75
CA ILE A 101 2.74 10.73 7.24
C ILE A 101 3.27 11.91 8.05
N ALA A 102 4.16 11.63 8.99
CA ALA A 102 4.59 12.57 10.02
C ALA A 102 6.05 12.37 10.40
N TRP A 103 6.73 13.48 10.71
CA TRP A 103 7.96 13.51 11.48
C TRP A 103 7.63 13.95 12.90
N ILE A 104 8.13 13.21 13.88
CA ILE A 104 7.88 13.47 15.30
C ILE A 104 9.21 13.60 16.02
N ARG A 105 9.31 14.60 16.91
CA ARG A 105 10.30 14.64 17.98
C ARG A 105 9.75 13.83 19.16
N PRO A 106 10.26 12.62 19.42
CA PRO A 106 9.72 11.77 20.47
C PRO A 106 9.93 12.37 21.85
N MET A 107 8.97 12.17 22.75
CA MET A 107 9.10 12.52 24.16
C MET A 107 9.56 11.34 25.02
N GLN A 108 9.27 10.09 24.62
CA GLN A 108 9.51 8.88 25.41
C GLN A 108 10.05 7.71 24.57
N LEU A 109 10.95 7.98 23.62
CA LEU A 109 11.41 6.98 22.65
C LEU A 109 12.00 5.72 23.30
N SER A 110 12.83 5.86 24.33
CA SER A 110 13.49 4.74 25.01
C SER A 110 12.50 3.73 25.57
N THR A 111 11.42 4.22 26.18
CA THR A 111 10.37 3.39 26.80
C THR A 111 9.40 2.86 25.76
N GLU A 112 8.84 3.72 24.91
CA GLU A 112 7.76 3.35 23.98
C GLU A 112 8.25 2.49 22.81
N LYS A 113 9.54 2.60 22.42
CA LYS A 113 10.14 1.72 21.41
C LYS A 113 10.03 0.23 21.76
N THR A 114 10.00 -0.11 23.05
CA THR A 114 9.88 -1.50 23.51
C THR A 114 8.51 -2.10 23.22
N LEU A 115 7.51 -1.26 22.94
CA LEU A 115 6.14 -1.65 22.60
C LEU A 115 5.97 -1.93 21.09
N LEU A 116 7.05 -1.81 20.32
CA LEU A 116 7.04 -1.96 18.87
C LEU A 116 7.85 -3.18 18.46
N SER A 117 7.37 -3.87 17.44
CA SER A 117 8.04 -5.06 16.91
C SER A 117 9.09 -4.67 15.87
N LYS A 118 10.27 -5.28 15.93
CA LYS A 118 11.21 -5.26 14.80
C LYS A 118 10.59 -6.02 13.64
N ALA A 119 11.02 -5.71 12.41
CA ALA A 119 10.52 -6.39 11.21
C ALA A 119 10.53 -7.93 11.31
N LYS A 120 11.61 -8.51 11.85
CA LYS A 120 11.72 -9.97 12.05
C LYS A 120 10.58 -10.56 12.89
N ASP A 121 10.10 -9.81 13.88
CA ASP A 121 9.08 -10.24 14.83
C ASP A 121 7.67 -9.83 14.34
N ALA A 122 7.58 -8.76 13.54
CA ALA A 122 6.34 -8.25 12.95
C ALA A 122 5.88 -9.01 11.70
N LYS A 123 6.81 -9.64 10.94
CA LYS A 123 6.50 -10.31 9.66
C LYS A 123 5.43 -11.40 9.81
N ALA A 124 5.58 -12.30 10.78
CA ALA A 124 4.63 -13.39 11.00
C ALA A 124 3.20 -12.89 11.32
N PRO A 125 2.98 -12.05 12.35
CA PRO A 125 1.63 -11.59 12.68
C PRO A 125 1.02 -10.70 11.58
N LEU A 126 1.82 -9.88 10.88
CA LEU A 126 1.31 -9.11 9.74
C LEU A 126 0.90 -10.02 8.57
N THR A 127 1.63 -11.10 8.33
CA THR A 127 1.29 -12.10 7.29
C THR A 127 0.02 -12.87 7.67
N GLU A 128 -0.13 -13.23 8.95
CA GLU A 128 -1.35 -13.86 9.46
C GLU A 128 -2.56 -12.94 9.29
N ARG A 129 -2.43 -11.65 9.65
CA ARG A 129 -3.48 -10.66 9.42
C ARG A 129 -3.82 -10.50 7.95
N ILE A 130 -2.83 -10.48 7.06
CA ILE A 130 -3.04 -10.45 5.59
C ILE A 130 -3.93 -11.63 5.16
N ALA A 131 -3.62 -12.84 5.66
CA ALA A 131 -4.40 -14.04 5.34
C ALA A 131 -5.83 -13.97 5.91
N GLN A 132 -5.98 -13.63 7.19
CA GLN A 132 -7.28 -13.54 7.87
C GLN A 132 -8.21 -12.50 7.23
N LEU A 133 -7.65 -11.35 6.85
CA LEU A 133 -8.40 -10.25 6.23
C LEU A 133 -8.53 -10.40 4.71
N HIS A 134 -8.02 -11.50 4.13
CA HIS A 134 -8.04 -11.77 2.69
C HIS A 134 -7.48 -10.60 1.86
N VAL A 135 -6.43 -9.95 2.39
CA VAL A 135 -5.85 -8.74 1.79
C VAL A 135 -4.87 -9.11 0.68
N ARG A 136 -5.07 -8.52 -0.49
CA ARG A 136 -4.17 -8.68 -1.63
C ARG A 136 -3.17 -7.53 -1.67
N CYS A 137 -1.98 -7.77 -1.12
CA CYS A 137 -0.84 -6.90 -1.38
C CYS A 137 -0.25 -7.27 -2.73
N PHE A 138 -0.10 -6.29 -3.62
CA PHE A 138 0.57 -6.44 -4.92
C PHE A 138 1.84 -5.59 -4.94
N LYS A 139 2.80 -5.90 -5.81
CA LYS A 139 4.01 -5.08 -5.99
C LYS A 139 3.72 -3.66 -6.50
N ALA A 140 2.59 -3.44 -7.15
CA ALA A 140 2.08 -2.11 -7.48
C ALA A 140 0.59 -2.04 -7.16
N PHE A 141 0.15 -0.90 -6.63
CA PHE A 141 -1.26 -0.65 -6.37
C PHE A 141 -1.99 -0.37 -7.69
N PRO A 142 -3.09 -1.07 -8.01
CA PRO A 142 -3.78 -0.89 -9.28
C PRO A 142 -4.49 0.47 -9.37
N ASP A 143 -4.52 1.03 -10.58
CA ASP A 143 -5.34 2.18 -10.96
C ASP A 143 -6.74 1.77 -11.44
N ARG A 144 -6.85 0.58 -12.03
CA ARG A 144 -8.08 -0.03 -12.53
C ARG A 144 -8.16 -1.49 -12.12
N GLU A 145 -9.38 -2.00 -11.98
CA GLU A 145 -9.65 -3.42 -11.77
C GLU A 145 -10.46 -3.93 -12.96
N MET A 146 -10.14 -5.14 -13.44
CA MET A 146 -10.82 -5.82 -14.54
C MET A 146 -11.04 -7.28 -14.14
N TYR A 147 -12.30 -7.71 -14.09
CA TYR A 147 -12.69 -9.06 -13.69
C TYR A 147 -13.31 -9.78 -14.89
N GLU A 148 -12.62 -10.78 -15.40
CA GLU A 148 -13.01 -11.58 -16.55
C GLU A 148 -13.18 -13.04 -16.09
N ILE A 149 -14.33 -13.34 -15.50
CA ILE A 149 -14.67 -14.65 -14.92
C ILE A 149 -15.84 -15.22 -15.73
N GLY A 150 -15.70 -16.45 -16.22
CA GLY A 150 -16.70 -17.11 -17.07
C GLY A 150 -16.81 -16.51 -18.47
N THR A 151 -15.81 -15.72 -18.89
CA THR A 151 -15.69 -15.13 -20.22
C THR A 151 -14.81 -15.99 -21.12
N GLU A 152 -15.12 -16.05 -22.41
CA GLU A 152 -14.31 -16.79 -23.39
C GLU A 152 -12.87 -16.25 -23.45
N CYS A 153 -11.88 -17.17 -23.54
CA CYS A 153 -10.44 -16.90 -23.51
C CYS A 153 -10.01 -15.69 -24.37
N SER A 154 -10.57 -15.60 -25.59
CA SER A 154 -10.18 -14.58 -26.57
C SER A 154 -10.61 -13.14 -26.22
N ALA A 155 -11.62 -12.96 -25.35
CA ALA A 155 -12.16 -11.63 -25.03
C ALA A 155 -11.29 -10.86 -24.00
N VAL A 156 -10.58 -11.59 -23.13
CA VAL A 156 -9.83 -10.99 -22.02
C VAL A 156 -8.73 -10.06 -22.51
N LEU A 157 -7.89 -10.52 -23.45
CA LEU A 157 -6.80 -9.72 -23.98
C LEU A 157 -7.27 -8.56 -24.87
N VAL A 158 -8.42 -8.70 -25.54
CA VAL A 158 -9.02 -7.62 -26.33
C VAL A 158 -9.45 -6.49 -25.40
N ARG A 159 -10.20 -6.81 -24.35
CA ARG A 159 -10.59 -5.82 -23.33
C ARG A 159 -9.40 -5.22 -22.61
N LEU A 160 -8.37 -6.02 -22.32
CA LEU A 160 -7.12 -5.52 -21.75
C LEU A 160 -6.50 -4.46 -22.66
N ASN A 161 -6.43 -4.70 -23.98
CA ASN A 161 -5.91 -3.71 -24.93
C ASN A 161 -6.72 -2.41 -24.94
N GLU A 162 -8.05 -2.50 -24.91
CA GLU A 162 -8.95 -1.35 -24.84
C GLU A 162 -8.71 -0.52 -23.57
N GLN A 163 -8.55 -1.19 -22.42
CA GLN A 163 -8.19 -0.53 -21.17
C GLN A 163 -6.81 0.15 -21.27
N MET A 164 -5.79 -0.58 -21.74
CA MET A 164 -4.43 -0.06 -21.87
C MET A 164 -4.37 1.17 -22.78
N ALA A 165 -5.13 1.20 -23.88
CA ALA A 165 -5.18 2.34 -24.79
C ALA A 165 -5.63 3.65 -24.11
N THR A 166 -6.50 3.56 -23.10
CA THR A 166 -7.05 4.71 -22.37
C THR A 166 -6.35 5.01 -21.04
N MET A 167 -5.47 4.12 -20.58
CA MET A 167 -4.68 4.31 -19.36
C MET A 167 -3.53 5.30 -19.58
N ARG A 168 -3.07 6.00 -18.55
CA ARG A 168 -1.86 6.83 -18.66
C ARG A 168 -0.61 5.96 -18.56
N ILE A 169 0.49 6.40 -19.18
CA ILE A 169 1.80 5.74 -18.98
C ILE A 169 2.12 5.77 -17.48
N GLY A 170 2.46 4.61 -16.95
CA GLY A 170 2.72 4.38 -15.53
C GLY A 170 1.53 3.85 -14.73
N GLU A 171 0.29 3.90 -15.23
CA GLU A 171 -0.87 3.31 -14.56
C GLU A 171 -0.81 1.78 -14.60
N ALA A 172 -1.33 1.16 -13.54
CA ALA A 172 -1.42 -0.29 -13.44
C ALA A 172 -2.88 -0.76 -13.45
N ILE A 173 -3.14 -1.93 -14.04
CA ILE A 173 -4.45 -2.59 -14.00
C ILE A 173 -4.31 -3.93 -13.30
N HIS A 174 -5.22 -4.20 -12.37
CA HIS A 174 -5.39 -5.52 -11.78
C HIS A 174 -6.39 -6.29 -12.62
N LEU A 175 -5.92 -7.31 -13.32
CA LEU A 175 -6.74 -8.25 -14.07
C LEU A 175 -6.95 -9.53 -13.25
N VAL A 176 -8.19 -9.99 -13.16
CA VAL A 176 -8.57 -11.31 -12.65
C VAL A 176 -9.16 -12.15 -13.77
N SER A 177 -8.64 -13.36 -13.96
CA SER A 177 -9.14 -14.31 -14.96
C SER A 177 -9.23 -15.72 -14.37
N ASP A 178 -10.29 -16.47 -14.71
CA ASP A 178 -10.44 -17.89 -14.39
C ASP A 178 -9.98 -18.83 -15.53
N ASP A 179 -9.46 -18.27 -16.62
CA ASP A 179 -8.96 -19.04 -17.76
C ASP A 179 -7.68 -19.82 -17.38
N PRO A 180 -7.67 -21.16 -17.53
CA PRO A 180 -6.49 -21.99 -17.25
C PRO A 180 -5.22 -21.60 -18.02
N THR A 181 -5.39 -20.94 -19.18
CA THR A 181 -4.29 -20.52 -20.07
C THR A 181 -3.85 -19.08 -19.86
N ALA A 182 -4.54 -18.31 -19.00
CA ALA A 182 -4.34 -16.87 -18.82
C ALA A 182 -2.88 -16.49 -18.55
N TYR A 183 -2.15 -17.30 -17.79
CA TYR A 183 -0.74 -17.03 -17.50
C TYR A 183 0.13 -17.04 -18.77
N VAL A 184 0.01 -18.09 -19.59
CA VAL A 184 0.80 -18.24 -20.81
C VAL A 184 0.44 -17.14 -21.81
N GLU A 185 -0.86 -16.88 -21.96
CA GLU A 185 -1.36 -15.81 -22.83
C GLU A 185 -0.89 -14.42 -22.38
N MET A 186 -0.87 -14.16 -21.07
CA MET A 186 -0.39 -12.89 -20.52
C MET A 186 1.09 -12.67 -20.81
N ILE A 187 1.94 -13.70 -20.63
CA ILE A 187 3.37 -13.59 -20.96
C ILE A 187 3.56 -13.26 -22.45
N ALA A 188 2.93 -14.04 -23.34
CA ALA A 188 3.01 -13.79 -24.78
C ALA A 188 2.47 -12.40 -25.16
N TRP A 189 1.41 -11.95 -24.50
CA TRP A 189 0.85 -10.62 -24.70
C TRP A 189 1.81 -9.52 -24.26
N THR A 190 2.50 -9.65 -23.12
CA THR A 190 3.49 -8.66 -22.66
C THR A 190 4.68 -8.55 -23.60
N GLU A 191 5.19 -9.68 -24.09
CA GLU A 191 6.29 -9.71 -25.07
C GLU A 191 5.90 -9.02 -26.37
N ARG A 192 4.68 -9.27 -26.86
CA ARG A 192 4.16 -8.67 -28.09
C ARG A 192 3.89 -7.18 -27.96
N THR A 193 3.35 -6.75 -26.83
CA THR A 193 2.88 -5.36 -26.64
C THR A 193 3.90 -4.45 -25.96
N GLY A 194 4.99 -5.01 -25.43
CA GLY A 194 6.00 -4.28 -24.64
C GLY A 194 5.49 -3.79 -23.28
N GLN A 195 4.25 -4.12 -22.88
CA GLN A 195 3.69 -3.74 -21.59
C GLN A 195 4.30 -4.56 -20.45
N SER A 196 4.32 -4.02 -19.24
CA SER A 196 5.04 -4.64 -18.12
C SER A 196 4.09 -5.45 -17.23
N LEU A 197 4.30 -6.76 -17.12
CA LEU A 197 3.72 -7.57 -16.04
C LEU A 197 4.55 -7.35 -14.76
N VAL A 198 3.99 -6.58 -13.83
CA VAL A 198 4.66 -6.18 -12.58
C VAL A 198 4.59 -7.29 -11.53
N ASP A 199 3.44 -7.95 -11.46
CA ASP A 199 3.16 -8.99 -10.46
C ASP A 199 2.11 -9.96 -10.97
N TRP A 200 2.15 -11.21 -10.52
CA TRP A 200 1.10 -12.17 -10.78
C TRP A 200 1.04 -13.26 -9.70
N ARG A 201 -0.11 -13.90 -9.57
CA ARG A 201 -0.32 -15.06 -8.70
C ARG A 201 -1.54 -15.86 -9.13
N LYS A 202 -1.61 -17.12 -8.71
CA LYS A 202 -2.79 -17.96 -8.77
C LYS A 202 -3.35 -18.17 -7.36
N GLU A 203 -4.62 -17.88 -7.16
CA GLU A 203 -5.37 -18.11 -5.91
C GLU A 203 -6.60 -18.96 -6.25
N SER A 204 -6.63 -20.21 -5.78
CA SER A 204 -7.63 -21.21 -6.19
C SER A 204 -7.65 -21.34 -7.73
N GLU A 205 -8.78 -21.12 -8.38
CA GLU A 205 -8.90 -21.17 -9.85
C GLU A 205 -8.66 -19.80 -10.52
N LEU A 206 -8.42 -18.73 -9.75
CA LEU A 206 -8.28 -17.38 -10.29
C LEU A 206 -6.81 -16.99 -10.46
N PHE A 207 -6.47 -16.50 -11.63
CA PHE A 207 -5.24 -15.78 -11.89
C PHE A 207 -5.43 -14.29 -11.64
N HIS A 208 -4.48 -13.70 -10.93
CA HIS A 208 -4.40 -12.27 -10.69
C HIS A 208 -3.13 -11.73 -11.34
N PHE A 209 -3.27 -10.71 -12.19
CA PHE A 209 -2.16 -10.03 -12.86
C PHE A 209 -2.17 -8.55 -12.54
N ILE A 210 -0.99 -7.97 -12.34
CA ILE A 210 -0.79 -6.53 -12.27
C ILE A 210 0.02 -6.13 -13.49
N VAL A 211 -0.65 -5.51 -14.44
CA VAL A 211 -0.05 -5.07 -15.69
C VAL A 211 0.08 -3.55 -15.66
N LYS A 212 1.26 -3.03 -15.99
CA LYS A 212 1.55 -1.61 -16.00
C LYS A 212 1.75 -1.12 -17.43
N ARG A 213 1.12 0.01 -17.74
CA ARG A 213 1.32 0.70 -19.02
C ARG A 213 2.70 1.36 -19.02
N VAL A 214 3.55 1.01 -19.98
CA VAL A 214 4.90 1.59 -20.13
C VAL A 214 5.10 2.34 -21.45
N GLN A 215 4.18 2.16 -22.41
CA GLN A 215 4.10 2.86 -23.69
C GLN A 215 2.63 3.12 -24.07
#